data_AF-A0A919Y3T3-F1
#
_entry.id   AF-A0A919Y3T3-F1
#
_cell.length_a   1.000
_cell.length_b   1.000
_cell.length_c   1.000
_cell.angle_alpha   90.00
_cell.angle_beta   90.00
_cell.angle_gamma   90.00
#
_symmetry.space_group_name_H-M   'P 1'
#
loop_
_entity.id
_entity.type
_entity.pdbx_description
1 polymer ?
#
loop_
_entity_poly.entity_id
_entity_poly.type
_entity_poly.pdbx_seq_one_letter_code
_entity_poly.pdbx_strand_id
1 'polypeptide(L)'
;MKIYNKKGLVVGIIFTAFGVFNFIFNIISPEEFLPKQVKDMTFAVLSILIGIGSFIRAFSKQATREDLIKDNDERNRLLTLRTKSLTLKILYGCLIVSTIGGVVGYKLTANTAWIPVYTVSAILLGFLVLVELIVSIYYERRM
;
A
#
# COMPACT_ATOMS: atom_id res chain seq x y z
N MET A 1 -5.87 -26.38 -11.67
CA MET A 1 -5.73 -25.07 -12.35
C MET A 1 -4.26 -24.67 -12.32
N LYS A 2 -3.62 -24.33 -13.45
CA LYS A 2 -2.20 -23.92 -13.45
C LYS A 2 -2.08 -22.47 -13.00
N ILE A 3 -1.15 -22.18 -12.09
CA ILE A 3 -0.88 -20.82 -11.61
C ILE A 3 0.10 -20.17 -12.58
N TYR A 4 -0.31 -19.07 -13.23
CA TYR A 4 0.52 -18.37 -14.20
C TYR A 4 1.21 -17.15 -13.58
N ASN A 5 0.53 -16.42 -12.67
CA ASN A 5 1.11 -15.28 -11.97
C ASN A 5 1.11 -15.49 -10.44
N LYS A 6 2.27 -15.91 -9.90
CA LYS A 6 2.46 -16.14 -8.45
C LYS A 6 2.34 -14.85 -7.62
N LYS A 7 2.76 -13.71 -8.16
CA LYS A 7 2.70 -12.42 -7.45
C LYS A 7 1.25 -11.95 -7.27
N GLY A 8 0.47 -12.01 -8.35
CA GLY A 8 -0.96 -11.69 -8.31
C GLY A 8 -1.75 -12.61 -7.39
N LEU A 9 -1.35 -13.88 -7.28
CA LEU A 9 -1.96 -14.83 -6.36
C LEU A 9 -1.71 -14.48 -4.89
N VAL A 10 -0.46 -14.13 -4.52
CA VAL A 10 -0.13 -13.72 -3.15
C VAL A 10 -0.86 -12.43 -2.77
N VAL A 11 -0.89 -11.45 -3.67
CA VAL A 11 -1.65 -10.20 -3.48
C VAL A 11 -3.13 -10.51 -3.28
N GLY A 12 -3.70 -11.37 -4.13
CA GLY A 12 -5.09 -11.82 -3.99
C GLY A 12 -5.39 -12.46 -2.64
N ILE A 13 -4.54 -13.39 -2.18
CA ILE A 13 -4.70 -14.03 -0.86
C ILE A 13 -4.68 -12.99 0.26
N ILE A 14 -3.70 -12.10 0.27
CA ILE A 14 -3.54 -11.12 1.35
C ILE A 14 -4.75 -10.19 1.42
N PHE A 15 -5.17 -9.62 0.29
CA PHE A 15 -6.29 -8.68 0.24
C PHE A 15 -7.62 -9.35 0.58
N THR A 16 -7.86 -10.57 0.09
CA THR A 16 -9.07 -11.33 0.44
C THR A 16 -9.08 -11.70 1.92
N ALA A 17 -7.97 -12.19 2.47
CA ALA A 17 -7.88 -12.55 3.89
C ALA A 17 -8.09 -11.33 4.79
N PHE A 18 -7.46 -10.20 4.46
CA PHE A 18 -7.62 -8.96 5.21
C PHE A 18 -9.05 -8.41 5.12
N GLY A 19 -9.66 -8.45 3.94
CA GLY A 19 -11.05 -8.03 3.74
C GLY A 19 -12.04 -8.91 4.50
N VAL A 20 -11.87 -10.24 4.47
CA VAL A 20 -12.71 -11.19 5.23
C VAL A 20 -12.54 -11.02 6.72
N PHE A 21 -11.30 -10.83 7.21
CA PHE A 21 -11.05 -10.58 8.62
C PHE A 21 -11.75 -9.30 9.11
N ASN A 22 -11.62 -8.21 8.37
CA ASN A 22 -12.34 -6.96 8.68
C ASN A 22 -13.85 -7.14 8.64
N PHE A 23 -14.37 -7.91 7.67
CA PHE A 23 -15.80 -8.17 7.56
C PHE A 23 -16.33 -8.95 8.77
N ILE A 24 -15.64 -10.01 9.18
CA ILE A 24 -15.99 -10.81 10.36
C ILE A 24 -15.93 -9.94 11.63
N PHE A 25 -14.89 -9.12 11.77
CA PHE A 25 -14.73 -8.23 12.93
C PHE A 25 -15.89 -7.23 13.04
N ASN A 26 -16.31 -6.63 11.91
CA ASN A 26 -17.47 -5.74 11.86
C ASN A 26 -18.80 -6.41 12.23
N ILE A 27 -18.93 -7.74 12.04
CA ILE A 27 -20.14 -8.50 12.42
C ILE A 27 -20.12 -8.86 13.91
N ILE A 28 -18.97 -9.29 14.44
CA ILE A 28 -18.84 -9.75 15.83
C ILE A 28 -18.86 -8.57 16.81
N SER A 29 -18.28 -7.43 16.43
CA SER A 29 -18.20 -6.23 17.25
C SER A 29 -18.68 -5.02 16.45
N PRO A 30 -20.01 -4.87 16.27
CA PRO A 30 -20.56 -3.75 15.52
C PRO A 30 -20.26 -2.44 16.25
N GLU A 31 -19.78 -1.44 15.53
CA GLU A 31 -19.61 -0.10 16.08
C GLU A 31 -20.96 0.57 16.32
N GLU A 32 -21.11 1.25 17.47
CA GLU A 32 -22.32 2.01 17.81
C GLU A 32 -22.55 3.21 16.87
N PHE A 33 -21.49 3.72 16.24
CA PHE A 33 -21.55 4.86 15.33
C PHE A 33 -21.74 4.40 13.87
N LEU A 34 -22.98 4.49 13.38
CA LEU A 34 -23.39 4.04 12.03
C LEU A 34 -22.47 4.51 10.89
N PRO A 35 -22.03 5.79 10.81
CA PRO A 35 -21.16 6.23 9.71
C PRO A 35 -19.79 5.53 9.69
N LYS A 36 -19.25 5.18 10.85
CA LYS A 36 -17.96 4.48 10.95
C LYS A 36 -18.12 3.01 10.58
N GLN A 37 -19.21 2.38 10.99
CA GLN A 37 -19.58 1.02 10.56
C GLN A 37 -19.74 0.92 9.04
N VAL A 38 -20.44 1.87 8.40
CA VAL A 38 -20.63 1.89 6.93
C VAL A 38 -19.29 2.07 6.19
N LYS A 39 -18.43 2.96 6.71
CA LYS A 39 -17.09 3.17 6.14
C LYS A 39 -16.25 1.89 6.20
N ASP A 40 -16.21 1.23 7.36
CA ASP A 40 -15.39 0.04 7.55
C ASP A 40 -15.91 -1.16 6.75
N MET A 41 -17.24 -1.29 6.64
CA MET A 41 -17.88 -2.30 5.79
C MET A 41 -17.60 -2.06 4.29
N THR A 42 -17.62 -0.81 3.84
CA THR A 42 -17.28 -0.45 2.46
C THR A 42 -15.80 -0.79 2.16
N PHE A 43 -14.90 -0.52 3.10
CA PHE A 43 -13.48 -0.86 2.97
C PHE A 43 -13.24 -2.36 2.89
N ALA A 44 -13.98 -3.14 3.68
CA ALA A 44 -13.92 -4.61 3.65
C ALA A 44 -14.37 -5.16 2.29
N VAL A 45 -15.49 -4.67 1.76
CA VAL A 45 -16.03 -5.10 0.45
C VAL A 45 -15.06 -4.78 -0.69
N LEU A 46 -14.52 -3.55 -0.73
CA LEU A 46 -13.54 -3.16 -1.74
C LEU A 46 -12.28 -4.03 -1.69
N SER A 47 -11.80 -4.35 -0.48
CA SER A 47 -10.62 -5.20 -0.29
C SER A 47 -10.85 -6.62 -0.83
N ILE A 48 -12.04 -7.19 -0.61
CA ILE A 48 -12.42 -8.51 -1.14
C ILE A 48 -12.51 -8.49 -2.67
N LEU A 49 -13.11 -7.45 -3.26
CA LEU A 49 -13.20 -7.32 -4.72
C LEU A 49 -11.82 -7.24 -5.38
N ILE A 50 -10.91 -6.45 -4.80
CA ILE A 50 -9.52 -6.35 -5.26
C ILE A 50 -8.81 -7.72 -5.14
N GLY A 51 -9.04 -8.42 -4.03
CA GLY A 51 -8.49 -9.75 -3.80
C GLY A 51 -8.96 -10.77 -4.84
N ILE A 52 -10.27 -10.87 -5.06
CA ILE A 52 -10.88 -11.78 -6.06
C ILE A 52 -10.43 -11.43 -7.48
N GLY A 53 -10.40 -10.15 -7.85
CA GLY A 53 -9.92 -9.73 -9.17
C GLY A 53 -8.46 -10.14 -9.42
N SER A 54 -7.62 -10.05 -8.38
CA SER A 54 -6.22 -10.50 -8.43
C SER A 54 -6.11 -12.03 -8.58
N PHE A 55 -6.99 -12.79 -7.92
CA PHE A 55 -7.10 -14.24 -8.10
C PHE A 55 -7.46 -14.63 -9.53
N ILE A 56 -8.49 -14.01 -10.12
CA ILE A 56 -8.95 -14.31 -11.49
C ILE A 56 -7.81 -14.06 -12.49
N ARG A 57 -7.10 -12.93 -12.35
CA ARG A 57 -5.93 -12.61 -13.19
C ARG A 57 -4.78 -13.60 -12.97
N ALA A 58 -4.56 -14.06 -11.74
CA ALA A 58 -3.47 -14.99 -11.43
C ALA A 58 -3.59 -16.37 -12.11
N PHE A 59 -4.83 -16.80 -12.38
CA PHE A 59 -5.12 -18.05 -13.07
C PHE A 59 -5.33 -17.90 -14.58
N SER A 60 -5.43 -16.67 -15.10
CA SER A 60 -5.57 -16.43 -16.55
C SER A 60 -4.22 -16.45 -17.26
N LYS A 61 -4.06 -17.42 -18.16
CA LYS A 61 -2.87 -17.57 -19.03
C LYS A 61 -2.71 -16.38 -19.98
N GLN A 62 -3.82 -15.87 -20.52
CA GLN A 62 -3.80 -14.76 -21.46
C GLN A 62 -3.38 -13.45 -20.79
N ALA A 63 -3.98 -13.13 -19.64
CA ALA A 63 -3.60 -11.94 -18.86
C ALA A 63 -2.12 -11.99 -18.43
N THR A 64 -1.64 -13.16 -17.99
CA THR A 64 -0.23 -13.32 -17.61
C THR A 64 0.71 -13.16 -18.80
N ARG A 65 0.34 -13.65 -20.00
CA ARG A 65 1.17 -13.50 -21.21
C ARG A 65 1.22 -12.05 -21.68
N GLU A 66 0.11 -11.33 -21.62
CA GLU A 66 0.04 -9.91 -21.93
C GLU A 66 0.87 -9.07 -20.95
N ASP A 67 0.83 -9.41 -19.65
CA ASP A 67 1.66 -8.78 -18.63
C ASP A 67 3.16 -9.04 -18.87
N LEU A 68 3.53 -10.27 -19.26
CA LEU A 68 4.92 -10.65 -19.54
C LEU A 68 5.49 -9.91 -20.76
N ILE A 69 4.68 -9.76 -21.82
CA ILE A 69 5.07 -9.02 -23.03
C ILE A 69 5.25 -7.53 -22.69
N LYS A 70 4.37 -6.97 -21.85
CA LYS A 70 4.47 -5.57 -21.41
C LYS A 70 5.71 -5.33 -20.53
N ASP A 71 6.07 -6.26 -19.66
CA ASP A 71 7.21 -6.12 -18.74
C ASP A 71 8.58 -6.26 -19.45
N ASN A 72 8.63 -7.04 -20.55
CA ASN A 72 9.84 -7.23 -21.35
C ASN A 72 10.14 -6.07 -22.33
N ASP A 73 9.21 -5.13 -22.51
CA ASP A 73 9.46 -3.94 -23.32
C ASP A 73 10.36 -2.96 -22.53
N GLU A 74 11.53 -2.66 -23.08
CA GLU A 74 12.52 -1.76 -22.48
C GLU A 74 11.93 -0.38 -22.14
N ARG A 75 11.03 0.14 -23.00
CA ARG A 75 10.35 1.41 -22.77
C ARG A 75 9.46 1.34 -21.53
N ASN A 76 8.72 0.24 -21.37
CA ASN A 76 7.85 0.05 -20.21
C ASN A 76 8.65 -0.17 -18.93
N ARG A 77 9.81 -0.85 -19.02
CA ARG A 77 10.71 -1.01 -17.88
C ARG A 77 11.30 0.32 -17.44
N LEU A 78 11.77 1.16 -18.37
CA LEU A 78 12.25 2.51 -18.06
C LEU A 78 11.14 3.38 -17.47
N LEU A 79 9.94 3.35 -18.07
CA LEU A 79 8.78 4.08 -17.56
C LEU A 79 8.47 3.64 -16.13
N THR A 80 8.45 2.34 -15.86
CA THR A 80 8.18 1.78 -14.53
C THR A 80 9.21 2.25 -13.50
N LEU A 81 10.50 2.25 -13.84
CA LEU A 81 11.56 2.75 -12.95
C LEU A 81 11.42 4.24 -12.66
N ARG A 82 11.15 5.06 -13.70
CA ARG A 82 10.91 6.50 -13.54
C ARG A 82 9.68 6.79 -12.69
N THR A 83 8.58 6.09 -12.95
CA THR A 83 7.35 6.21 -12.17
C THR A 83 7.60 5.84 -10.72
N LYS A 84 8.22 4.69 -10.44
CA LYS A 84 8.56 4.29 -9.05
C LYS A 84 9.45 5.31 -8.33
N SER A 85 10.47 5.83 -9.01
CA SER A 85 11.34 6.86 -8.43
C SER A 85 10.57 8.15 -8.13
N LEU A 86 9.73 8.62 -9.06
CA LEU A 86 8.91 9.82 -8.85
C LEU A 86 7.88 9.61 -7.74
N THR A 87 7.19 8.46 -7.72
CA THR A 87 6.24 8.09 -6.66
C THR A 87 6.91 8.11 -5.29
N LEU A 88 8.13 7.56 -5.17
CA LEU A 88 8.87 7.57 -3.90
C LEU A 88 9.24 8.99 -3.47
N LYS A 89 9.69 9.85 -4.40
CA LYS A 89 9.98 11.27 -4.12
C LYS A 89 8.73 12.04 -3.67
N ILE A 90 7.60 11.84 -4.33
CA ILE A 90 6.32 12.46 -3.95
C ILE A 90 5.90 11.97 -2.56
N LEU A 91 6.00 10.67 -2.30
CA LEU A 91 5.67 10.07 -1.00
C LEU A 91 6.52 10.67 0.13
N TYR A 92 7.83 10.79 -0.07
CA TYR A 92 8.71 11.49 0.88
C TYR A 92 8.25 12.93 1.11
N GLY A 93 7.94 13.67 0.05
CA GLY A 93 7.41 15.03 0.15
C GLY A 93 6.12 15.09 0.99
N CYS A 94 5.16 14.21 0.73
CA CYS A 94 3.91 14.14 1.49
C CYS A 94 4.15 13.82 2.97
N LEU A 95 5.03 12.87 3.29
CA LEU A 95 5.34 12.50 4.67
C LEU A 95 6.07 13.63 5.42
N ILE A 96 6.99 14.33 4.75
CA ILE A 96 7.67 15.51 5.33
C ILE A 96 6.65 16.61 5.62
N VAL A 97 5.79 16.95 4.66
CA VAL A 97 4.74 17.96 4.83
C VAL A 97 3.78 17.57 5.96
N SER A 98 3.39 16.29 6.04
CA SER A 98 2.54 15.79 7.13
C SER A 98 3.22 15.87 8.49
N THR A 99 4.52 15.57 8.57
CA THR A 99 5.30 15.66 9.82
C THR A 99 5.40 17.11 10.28
N ILE A 100 5.80 18.02 9.38
CA ILE A 100 5.91 19.46 9.68
C ILE A 100 4.55 20.04 10.05
N GLY A 101 3.52 19.73 9.25
CA GLY A 101 2.15 20.17 9.48
C GLY A 101 1.60 19.70 10.82
N GLY A 102 1.89 18.46 11.23
CA GLY A 102 1.49 17.93 12.53
C GLY A 102 2.18 18.65 13.70
N VAL A 103 3.48 18.94 13.59
CA VAL A 103 4.22 19.70 14.62
C VAL A 103 3.71 21.13 14.73
N VAL A 104 3.53 21.81 13.60
CA VAL A 104 3.02 23.19 13.54
C VAL A 104 1.59 23.25 14.07
N GLY A 105 0.73 22.34 13.64
CA GLY A 105 -0.66 22.24 14.12
C GLY A 105 -0.75 22.02 15.63
N TYR A 106 0.10 21.16 16.18
CA TYR A 106 0.18 20.97 17.63
C TYR A 106 0.59 22.24 18.36
N LYS A 107 1.64 22.93 17.88
CA LYS A 107 2.12 24.18 18.50
C LYS A 107 1.08 25.31 18.47
N LEU A 108 0.30 25.41 17.40
CA LEU A 108 -0.69 26.48 17.23
C LEU A 108 -2.01 26.21 17.96
N THR A 109 -2.47 24.96 17.99
CA THR A 109 -3.80 24.62 18.50
C THR A 109 -3.76 23.97 19.89
N ALA A 110 -2.59 23.53 20.37
CA ALA A 110 -2.40 22.71 21.59
C ALA A 110 -3.28 21.45 21.64
N ASN A 111 -3.85 21.04 20.51
CA ASN A 111 -4.76 19.90 20.41
C ASN A 111 -3.97 18.60 20.27
N THR A 112 -4.22 17.65 21.17
CA THR A 112 -3.58 16.33 21.19
C THR A 112 -3.86 15.49 19.95
N ALA A 113 -4.90 15.80 19.17
CA ALA A 113 -5.21 15.15 17.89
C ALA A 113 -4.10 15.30 16.83
N TRP A 114 -3.24 16.33 16.95
CA TRP A 114 -2.09 16.50 16.06
C TRP A 114 -0.92 15.57 16.38
N ILE A 115 -0.90 14.97 17.59
CA ILE A 115 0.20 14.11 18.04
C ILE A 115 0.32 12.86 17.16
N PRO A 116 -0.76 12.07 16.94
CA PRO A 116 -0.69 10.92 16.04
C PRO A 116 -0.27 11.26 14.62
N VAL A 117 -0.67 12.44 14.12
CA VAL A 117 -0.37 12.88 12.75
C VAL A 117 1.14 13.02 12.54
N TYR A 118 1.84 13.69 13.44
CA TYR A 118 3.30 13.84 13.31
C TYR A 118 4.05 12.56 13.69
N THR A 119 3.59 11.80 14.71
CA THR A 119 4.33 10.60 15.15
C THR A 119 4.29 9.50 14.09
N VAL A 120 3.12 9.22 13.51
CA VAL A 120 2.98 8.17 12.48
C VAL A 120 3.75 8.55 11.22
N SER A 121 3.63 9.79 10.76
CA SER A 121 4.35 10.27 9.57
C SER A 121 5.88 10.25 9.78
N ALA A 122 6.36 10.65 10.95
CA ALA A 122 7.79 10.61 11.29
C ALA A 122 8.34 9.18 11.35
N ILE A 123 7.61 8.24 11.96
CA ILE A 123 8.02 6.82 12.03
C ILE A 123 8.08 6.21 10.63
N LEU A 124 7.07 6.46 9.79
CA LEU A 124 7.05 5.96 8.41
C LEU A 124 8.20 6.53 7.58
N LEU A 125 8.49 7.82 7.73
CA LEU A 125 9.62 8.47 7.06
C LEU A 125 10.95 7.84 7.50
N GLY A 126 11.15 7.67 8.81
CA GLY A 126 12.35 7.01 9.34
C GLY A 126 12.51 5.58 8.82
N PHE A 127 11.43 4.81 8.77
CA PHE A 127 11.44 3.46 8.22
C PHE A 127 11.81 3.45 6.73
N LEU A 128 11.25 4.36 5.92
CA LEU A 128 11.60 4.46 4.50
C LEU A 128 13.08 4.77 4.28
N VAL A 129 13.63 5.73 5.03
CA VAL A 129 15.05 6.09 4.95
C VAL A 129 15.93 4.89 5.36
N LEU A 130 15.56 4.16 6.40
CA LEU A 130 16.28 2.95 6.81
C LEU A 130 16.27 1.86 5.73
N VAL A 131 15.11 1.60 5.11
CA VAL A 131 15.01 0.64 4.02
C VAL A 131 15.84 1.07 2.82
N GLU A 132 15.76 2.35 2.43
CA GLU A 132 16.56 2.90 1.33
C GLU A 132 18.06 2.77 1.60
N LEU A 133 18.50 3.05 2.83
CA LEU A 133 19.90 2.88 3.25
C LEU A 133 20.34 1.42 3.15
N ILE A 134 19.56 0.47 3.69
CA ILE A 134 19.88 -0.97 3.64
C ILE A 134 19.97 -1.44 2.18
N VAL A 135 19.00 -1.05 1.35
CA VAL A 135 18.96 -1.43 -0.07
C VAL A 135 20.13 -0.80 -0.83
N SER A 136 20.47 0.46 -0.56
CA SER A 136 21.63 1.13 -1.16
C SER A 136 22.92 0.38 -0.85
N ILE A 137 23.19 0.08 0.43
CA ILE A 137 24.39 -0.68 0.86
C ILE A 137 24.43 -2.05 0.19
N TYR A 138 23.30 -2.75 0.10
CA TYR A 138 23.25 -4.07 -0.52
C TYR A 138 23.63 -4.04 -2.01
N TYR A 139 23.12 -3.07 -2.76
CA TYR A 139 23.42 -2.96 -4.19
C TYR A 139 24.82 -2.40 -4.45
N GLU A 140 25.29 -1.45 -3.65
CA GLU A 140 26.65 -0.91 -3.75
C GLU A 140 27.71 -1.98 -3.48
N ARG A 141 27.45 -2.93 -2.58
CA ARG A 141 28.34 -4.09 -2.36
C ARG A 141 28.32 -5.15 -3.47
N ARG A 142 27.31 -5.13 -4.33
CA ARG A 142 27.14 -6.12 -5.42
C ARG A 142 27.51 -5.59 -6.80
N MET A 143 27.73 -4.28 -6.93
CA MET A 143 28.33 -3.65 -8.11
C MET A 143 29.85 -3.73 -8.02
#